data_AF-A0A538NQZ3-F1
#
_entry.id   AF-A0A538NQZ3-F1
#
_cell.length_a   1.000
_cell.length_b   1.000
_cell.length_c   1.000
_cell.angle_alpha   90.00
_cell.angle_beta   90.00
_cell.angle_gamma   90.00
#
_symmetry.space_group_name_H-M   'P 1'
#
loop_
_entity.id
_entity.type
_entity.pdbx_description
1 polymer ?
#
loop_
_entity_poly.entity_id
_entity_poly.type
_entity_poly.pdbx_seq_one_letter_code
_entity_poly.pdbx_strand_id
1 'polypeptide(L)'
;MASTLFQQNDIALVHNTTGNFNTASGAHALNLNATGSSNVGLGFEAGFNITGSGNVCIGQGVFGLAGESNVTRIRNIGSTAQANGIFVTVGAGGKLGFQVSSRRYKDDIKPMNKASEALFALKPVSFRYKEVSAQLEVNKTAGQIALNNQ
;
A
#
# COMPACT_ATOMS: atom_id res chain seq x y z
N MET A 1 43.09 29.89 -0.85
CA MET A 1 41.87 29.64 -1.65
C MET A 1 41.18 28.37 -1.15
N ALA A 2 40.51 28.43 0.00
CA ALA A 2 39.79 27.30 0.57
C ALA A 2 38.66 27.83 1.48
N SER A 3 37.52 28.21 0.92
CA SER A 3 36.34 28.57 1.74
C SER A 3 35.00 28.60 0.98
N THR A 4 34.79 27.73 -0.02
CA THR A 4 33.51 27.66 -0.77
C THR A 4 32.96 26.24 -0.88
N LEU A 5 33.02 25.44 0.19
CA LEU A 5 32.46 24.07 0.19
C LEU A 5 31.49 23.74 1.33
N PHE A 6 30.98 24.73 2.07
CA PHE A 6 30.07 24.47 3.20
C PHE A 6 28.69 25.15 3.11
N GLN A 7 28.30 25.68 1.95
CA GLN A 7 27.01 26.38 1.82
C GLN A 7 25.92 25.62 1.06
N GLN A 8 26.19 24.38 0.61
CA GLN A 8 25.20 23.60 -0.16
C GLN A 8 24.35 22.65 0.72
N ASN A 9 24.67 22.56 2.02
CA ASN A 9 23.88 21.83 3.03
C ASN A 9 22.87 22.73 3.77
N ASP A 10 22.87 24.05 3.54
CA ASP A 10 22.11 25.02 4.36
C ASP A 10 20.61 25.13 4.01
N ILE A 11 20.11 24.38 3.02
CA ILE A 11 18.68 24.41 2.61
C ILE A 11 17.84 23.24 3.13
N ALA A 12 18.42 22.35 3.93
CA ALA A 12 17.66 21.38 4.71
C ALA A 12 17.02 22.13 5.90
N LEU A 13 15.70 21.97 6.12
CA LEU A 13 14.91 22.57 7.24
C LEU A 13 14.43 24.04 7.15
N VAL A 14 14.65 24.79 6.05
CA VAL A 14 14.43 26.25 6.03
C VAL A 14 13.00 26.74 6.38
N HIS A 15 11.93 25.94 6.16
CA HIS A 15 10.57 26.32 6.59
C HIS A 15 9.90 25.39 7.61
N ASN A 16 10.68 24.76 8.49
CA ASN A 16 10.08 24.03 9.60
C ASN A 16 9.58 25.01 10.68
N THR A 17 8.34 25.50 10.53
CA THR A 17 7.80 26.61 11.33
C THR A 17 7.37 26.21 12.74
N THR A 18 6.95 24.96 12.98
CA THR A 18 6.49 24.49 14.31
C THR A 18 6.77 23.02 14.64
N GLY A 19 7.23 22.21 13.69
CA GLY A 19 7.47 20.78 13.89
C GLY A 19 8.82 20.46 14.55
N ASN A 20 8.82 19.59 15.57
CA ASN A 20 10.02 19.21 16.31
C ASN A 20 10.59 17.86 15.83
N PHE A 21 11.90 17.63 16.05
CA PHE A 21 12.60 16.36 15.81
C PHE A 21 12.61 15.84 14.36
N ASN A 22 12.59 16.75 13.38
CA ASN A 22 12.75 16.38 11.98
C ASN A 22 14.23 16.20 11.60
N THR A 23 14.54 15.16 10.84
CA THR A 23 15.87 14.94 10.26
C THR A 23 15.82 15.17 8.75
N ALA A 24 16.50 16.19 8.24
CA ALA A 24 16.61 16.43 6.80
C ALA A 24 18.07 16.44 6.35
N SER A 25 18.38 15.68 5.30
CA SER A 25 19.69 15.66 4.66
C SER A 25 19.53 15.69 3.15
N GLY A 26 20.01 16.75 2.51
CA GLY A 26 19.84 17.01 1.08
C GLY A 26 19.22 18.38 0.81
N ALA A 27 19.57 18.99 -0.32
CA ALA A 27 19.01 20.27 -0.72
C ALA A 27 17.48 20.17 -0.86
N HIS A 28 16.76 21.12 -0.25
CA HIS A 28 15.30 21.19 -0.18
C HIS A 28 14.61 19.98 0.49
N ALA A 29 15.32 19.15 1.27
CA ALA A 29 14.70 18.11 2.07
C ALA A 29 13.81 18.71 3.18
N LEU A 30 12.58 18.18 3.30
CA LEU A 30 11.53 18.65 4.22
C LEU A 30 11.25 20.16 4.15
N ASN A 31 11.45 20.78 2.98
CA ASN A 31 11.46 22.24 2.88
C ASN A 31 10.13 22.91 3.23
N LEU A 32 8.96 22.34 2.91
CA LEU A 32 7.64 22.91 3.25
C LEU A 32 6.95 22.24 4.45
N ASN A 33 7.70 21.60 5.35
CA ASN A 33 7.08 20.98 6.52
C ASN A 33 6.69 22.02 7.59
N ALA A 34 5.47 22.55 7.51
CA ALA A 34 5.02 23.64 8.38
C ALA A 34 4.78 23.22 9.84
N THR A 35 4.17 22.04 10.06
CA THR A 35 3.63 21.60 11.36
C THR A 35 4.00 20.16 11.77
N GLY A 36 4.50 19.37 10.83
CA GLY A 36 4.78 17.95 11.04
C GLY A 36 6.03 17.71 11.88
N SER A 37 5.95 16.82 12.85
CA SER A 37 7.07 16.44 13.72
C SER A 37 7.56 15.03 13.43
N SER A 38 8.81 14.72 13.82
CA SER A 38 9.41 13.39 13.70
C SER A 38 9.45 12.82 12.27
N ASN A 39 9.61 13.68 11.27
CA ASN A 39 9.78 13.30 9.87
C ASN A 39 11.27 13.13 9.52
N VAL A 40 11.57 12.18 8.64
CA VAL A 40 12.93 11.93 8.12
C VAL A 40 12.91 12.11 6.61
N GLY A 41 13.70 13.06 6.09
CA GLY A 41 13.87 13.31 4.65
C GLY A 41 15.33 13.19 4.24
N LEU A 42 15.66 12.18 3.45
CA LEU A 42 17.04 11.93 2.98
C LEU A 42 17.09 11.96 1.45
N GLY A 43 17.69 13.00 0.86
CA GLY A 43 17.83 13.21 -0.58
C GLY A 43 17.38 14.59 -1.04
N PHE A 44 17.71 14.95 -2.28
CA PHE A 44 17.24 16.19 -2.92
C PHE A 44 15.70 16.19 -3.00
N GLU A 45 15.07 17.22 -2.41
CA GLU A 45 13.62 17.40 -2.30
C GLU A 45 12.87 16.26 -1.58
N ALA A 46 13.55 15.45 -0.77
CA ALA A 46 12.91 14.39 -0.01
C ALA A 46 11.90 14.97 1.00
N GLY A 47 10.63 14.57 0.87
CA GLY A 47 9.53 15.01 1.74
C GLY A 47 9.13 16.48 1.58
N PHE A 48 9.35 17.08 0.40
CA PHE A 48 9.15 18.50 0.12
C PHE A 48 7.78 19.10 0.54
N ASN A 49 6.71 18.31 0.63
CA ASN A 49 5.33 18.78 0.88
C ASN A 49 4.63 18.09 2.08
N ILE A 50 5.40 17.55 3.03
CA ILE A 50 4.84 16.82 4.19
C ILE A 50 4.44 17.81 5.28
N THR A 51 3.17 17.85 5.67
CA THR A 51 2.70 18.65 6.81
C THR A 51 2.22 17.82 8.00
N GLY A 52 2.08 16.50 7.85
CA GLY A 52 1.82 15.55 8.93
C GLY A 52 3.10 14.98 9.55
N SER A 53 2.97 14.06 10.52
CA SER A 53 4.07 13.63 11.40
C SER A 53 4.49 12.17 11.18
N GLY A 54 5.72 11.81 11.55
CA GLY A 54 6.19 10.42 11.56
C GLY A 54 6.44 9.79 10.19
N ASN A 55 6.70 10.60 9.17
CA ASN A 55 6.94 10.13 7.81
C ASN A 55 8.43 9.92 7.54
N VAL A 56 8.76 8.94 6.69
CA VAL A 56 10.13 8.64 6.26
C VAL A 56 10.21 8.70 4.74
N CYS A 57 10.93 9.66 4.18
CA CYS A 57 11.13 9.82 2.75
C CYS A 57 12.62 9.69 2.40
N ILE A 58 12.96 8.68 1.59
CA ILE A 58 14.34 8.37 1.23
C ILE A 58 14.49 8.34 -0.29
N GLY A 59 15.32 9.22 -0.81
CA GLY A 59 15.73 9.31 -2.21
C GLY A 59 15.37 10.66 -2.86
N GLN A 60 16.03 10.95 -3.98
CA GLN A 60 15.80 12.16 -4.76
C GLN A 60 14.38 12.20 -5.34
N GLY A 61 13.70 13.35 -5.22
CA GLY A 61 12.36 13.58 -5.76
C GLY A 61 11.27 12.74 -5.09
N VAL A 62 11.52 12.21 -3.89
CA VAL A 62 10.49 11.51 -3.11
C VAL A 62 9.65 12.54 -2.38
N PHE A 63 8.59 13.01 -3.02
CA PHE A 63 7.64 13.94 -2.40
C PHE A 63 6.69 13.20 -1.46
N GLY A 64 6.29 13.87 -0.38
CA GLY A 64 5.17 13.43 0.44
C GLY A 64 3.90 14.23 0.15
N LEU A 65 2.80 13.87 0.80
CA LEU A 65 1.52 14.56 0.67
C LEU A 65 1.24 15.40 1.92
N ALA A 66 0.50 16.50 1.74
CA ALA A 66 0.04 17.32 2.85
C ALA A 66 -0.92 16.51 3.74
N GLY A 67 -0.77 16.64 5.06
CA GLY A 67 -1.57 15.96 6.08
C GLY A 67 -1.22 14.48 6.31
N GLU A 68 -0.37 13.90 5.46
CA GLU A 68 0.01 12.50 5.57
C GLU A 68 0.90 12.27 6.79
N SER A 69 0.61 11.22 7.56
CA SER A 69 1.35 10.85 8.76
C SER A 69 1.64 9.35 8.76
N ASN A 70 2.76 8.96 9.36
CA ASN A 70 3.19 7.56 9.50
C ASN A 70 3.40 6.80 8.17
N VAL A 71 3.83 7.50 7.11
CA VAL A 71 4.09 6.88 5.80
C VAL A 71 5.58 6.83 5.49
N THR A 72 6.03 5.67 5.02
CA THR A 72 7.40 5.47 4.53
C THR A 72 7.42 5.37 3.02
N ARG A 73 8.20 6.22 2.35
CA ARG A 73 8.48 6.18 0.92
C ARG A 73 9.98 6.05 0.70
N ILE A 74 10.36 5.05 -0.09
CA ILE A 74 11.74 4.85 -0.52
C ILE A 74 11.75 4.82 -2.04
N ARG A 75 12.60 5.65 -2.64
CA ARG A 75 12.77 5.70 -4.10
C ARG A 75 13.16 4.32 -4.61
N ASN A 76 12.64 3.99 -5.79
CA ASN A 76 12.90 2.77 -6.55
C ASN A 76 12.22 1.48 -6.04
N ILE A 77 11.47 1.48 -4.94
CA ILE A 77 10.61 0.33 -4.59
C ILE A 77 9.56 0.14 -5.69
N GLY A 78 9.51 -1.06 -6.29
CA GLY A 78 8.56 -1.40 -7.36
C GLY A 78 8.94 -0.90 -8.76
N SER A 79 10.05 -0.19 -8.92
CA SER A 79 10.49 0.36 -10.22
C SER A 79 11.38 -0.56 -11.04
N THR A 80 12.09 -1.49 -10.39
CA THR A 80 13.04 -2.40 -11.02
C THR A 80 12.45 -3.80 -11.03
N ALA A 81 12.29 -4.40 -12.22
CA ALA A 81 11.86 -5.78 -12.35
C ALA A 81 12.98 -6.72 -11.84
N GLN A 82 12.65 -7.60 -10.90
CA GLN A 82 13.54 -8.65 -10.44
C GLN A 82 13.07 -10.00 -10.98
N ALA A 83 13.97 -10.72 -11.66
CA ALA A 83 13.69 -12.09 -12.11
C ALA A 83 13.59 -13.07 -10.94
N ASN A 84 14.36 -12.83 -9.86
CA ASN A 84 14.34 -13.61 -8.63
C ASN A 84 14.39 -12.65 -7.44
N GLY A 85 13.29 -12.54 -6.69
CA GLY A 85 13.18 -11.71 -5.49
C GLY A 85 12.72 -12.54 -4.29
N ILE A 86 13.17 -12.16 -3.08
CA ILE A 86 12.69 -12.76 -1.82
C ILE A 86 11.57 -11.88 -1.26
N PHE A 87 10.42 -12.47 -0.95
CA PHE A 87 9.36 -11.78 -0.22
C PHE A 87 9.81 -11.49 1.22
N VAL A 88 9.73 -10.23 1.61
CA VAL A 88 9.95 -9.78 2.99
C VAL A 88 8.63 -9.48 3.68
N THR A 89 8.56 -9.76 4.97
CA THR A 89 7.41 -9.51 5.85
C THR A 89 7.80 -8.62 7.01
N VAL A 90 6.85 -7.88 7.58
CA VAL A 90 7.04 -7.10 8.81
C VAL A 90 6.52 -7.91 10.00
N GLY A 91 7.37 -8.19 10.99
CA GLY A 91 6.97 -8.84 12.24
C GLY A 91 6.26 -7.88 13.19
N ALA A 92 5.64 -8.40 14.26
CA ALA A 92 4.88 -7.60 15.23
C ALA A 92 5.68 -6.48 15.92
N GLY A 93 7.01 -6.60 15.98
CA GLY A 93 7.91 -5.55 16.48
C GLY A 93 8.43 -4.57 15.42
N GLY A 94 7.83 -4.52 14.23
CA GLY A 94 8.26 -3.64 13.13
C GLY A 94 9.53 -4.08 12.39
N LYS A 95 10.10 -5.24 12.74
CA LYS A 95 11.30 -5.78 12.10
C LYS A 95 10.98 -6.39 10.74
N LEU A 96 11.73 -6.00 9.71
CA LEU A 96 11.73 -6.68 8.41
C LEU A 96 12.39 -8.06 8.51
N GLY A 97 11.78 -9.07 7.91
CA GLY A 97 12.30 -10.44 7.84
C GLY A 97 11.68 -11.21 6.68
N PHE A 98 11.87 -12.52 6.67
CA PHE A 98 11.22 -13.43 5.72
C PHE A 98 10.55 -14.56 6.52
N GLN A 99 9.42 -15.08 6.02
CA GLN A 99 8.77 -16.20 6.69
C GLN A 99 9.59 -17.48 6.51
N VAL A 100 9.93 -18.12 7.63
CA VAL A 100 10.60 -19.41 7.62
C VAL A 100 9.57 -20.53 7.63
N SER A 101 9.63 -21.43 6.65
CA SER A 101 8.85 -22.68 6.62
C SER A 101 9.80 -23.87 6.62
N SER A 102 10.68 -23.93 7.63
CA SER A 102 11.55 -25.10 7.85
C SER A 102 11.02 -25.92 9.03
N ARG A 103 11.17 -27.25 8.94
CA ARG A 103 10.92 -28.17 10.07
C ARG A 103 11.68 -27.76 11.33
N ARG A 104 12.83 -27.10 11.19
CA ARG A 104 13.63 -26.55 12.30
C ARG A 104 12.85 -25.55 13.17
N TYR A 105 11.87 -24.86 12.61
CA TYR A 105 11.12 -23.78 13.28
C TYR A 105 9.64 -24.13 13.49
N LYS A 106 9.29 -25.42 13.48
CA LYS A 106 7.91 -25.90 13.64
C LYS A 106 7.87 -27.04 14.63
N ASP A 107 7.00 -26.92 15.62
CA ASP A 107 6.73 -27.95 16.61
C ASP A 107 5.56 -28.85 16.18
N ASP A 108 5.39 -30.00 16.85
CA ASP A 108 4.24 -30.91 16.70
C ASP A 108 3.87 -31.34 15.27
N ILE A 109 4.86 -31.49 14.39
CA ILE A 109 4.65 -31.99 13.03
C ILE A 109 4.30 -33.48 13.08
N LYS A 110 3.00 -33.79 12.98
CA LYS A 110 2.44 -35.14 12.96
C LYS A 110 1.35 -35.33 11.89
N PRO A 111 1.08 -36.57 11.44
CA PRO A 111 0.00 -36.85 10.50
C PRO A 111 -1.37 -36.41 11.04
N MET A 112 -2.26 -35.93 10.16
CA MET A 112 -3.59 -35.43 10.53
C MET A 112 -4.62 -36.54 10.85
N ASN A 113 -4.30 -37.81 10.58
CA ASN A 113 -5.11 -38.99 10.88
C ASN A 113 -6.60 -38.81 10.49
N LYS A 114 -7.54 -39.11 11.40
CA LYS A 114 -8.99 -39.05 11.13
C LYS A 114 -9.48 -37.71 10.58
N ALA A 115 -8.79 -36.60 10.89
CA ALA A 115 -9.18 -35.28 10.39
C ALA A 115 -9.06 -35.16 8.85
N SER A 116 -8.15 -35.92 8.21
CA SER A 116 -8.02 -35.90 6.75
C SER A 116 -9.08 -36.72 6.01
N GLU A 117 -9.83 -37.59 6.71
CA GLU A 117 -10.86 -38.43 6.07
C GLU A 117 -12.03 -37.59 5.53
N ALA A 118 -12.33 -36.46 6.17
CA ALA A 118 -13.37 -35.53 5.72
C ALA A 118 -13.09 -34.95 4.32
N LEU A 119 -11.83 -34.88 3.90
CA LEU A 119 -11.47 -34.43 2.54
C LEU A 119 -11.94 -35.42 1.47
N PHE A 120 -11.93 -36.73 1.76
CA PHE A 120 -12.40 -37.76 0.83
C PHE A 120 -13.93 -37.82 0.76
N ALA A 121 -14.63 -37.30 1.76
CA ALA A 121 -16.10 -37.19 1.75
C ALA A 121 -16.62 -35.95 1.00
N LEU A 122 -15.75 -35.04 0.55
CA LEU A 122 -16.13 -33.87 -0.22
C LEU A 122 -16.71 -34.29 -1.59
N LYS A 123 -17.90 -33.77 -1.92
CA LYS A 123 -18.56 -33.96 -3.22
C LYS A 123 -18.43 -32.66 -4.03
N PRO A 124 -17.34 -32.43 -4.78
CA PRO A 124 -17.18 -31.21 -5.55
C PRO A 124 -18.31 -31.08 -6.58
N VAL A 125 -18.91 -29.90 -6.66
CA VAL A 125 -20.00 -29.59 -7.59
C VAL A 125 -19.58 -28.52 -8.57
N SER A 126 -20.03 -28.64 -9.81
CA SER A 126 -19.96 -27.57 -10.81
C SER A 126 -21.33 -26.89 -10.89
N PHE A 127 -21.35 -25.57 -11.00
CA PHE A 127 -22.58 -24.81 -11.13
C PHE A 127 -22.47 -23.76 -12.23
N ARG A 128 -23.63 -23.36 -12.77
CA ARG A 128 -23.79 -22.17 -13.63
C ARG A 128 -24.82 -21.26 -12.97
N TYR A 129 -24.65 -19.95 -13.13
CA TYR A 129 -25.63 -18.97 -12.65
C TYR A 129 -26.96 -19.12 -13.39
N LYS A 130 -28.09 -18.90 -12.67
CA LYS A 130 -29.42 -18.89 -13.29
C LYS A 130 -29.50 -17.71 -14.26
N GLU A 131 -29.94 -17.96 -15.49
CA GLU A 131 -30.28 -16.85 -16.39
C GLU A 131 -31.57 -16.20 -15.91
N VAL A 132 -31.51 -14.90 -15.65
CA VAL A 132 -32.69 -14.09 -15.35
C VAL A 132 -33.41 -13.87 -16.67
N SER A 133 -34.35 -14.76 -17.01
CA SER A 133 -35.38 -14.42 -17.98
C SER A 133 -36.32 -13.43 -17.30
N ALA A 134 -35.93 -12.15 -17.30
CA ALA A 134 -36.86 -11.07 -17.04
C ALA A 134 -38.01 -11.27 -18.03
N GLN A 135 -39.15 -11.69 -17.52
CA GLN A 135 -40.36 -11.70 -18.31
C GLN A 135 -40.61 -10.25 -18.71
N LEU A 136 -40.35 -9.96 -19.98
CA LEU A 136 -41.07 -8.93 -20.71
C LEU A 136 -42.54 -9.37 -20.74
N GLU A 137 -43.26 -9.20 -19.62
CA GLU A 137 -44.71 -9.03 -19.63
C GLU A 137 -45.07 -7.62 -20.11
N VAL A 138 -44.51 -7.24 -21.26
CA VAL A 138 -45.03 -6.15 -22.08
C VAL A 138 -45.69 -6.86 -23.25
N ASN A 139 -47.03 -6.81 -23.31
CA ASN A 139 -47.91 -7.22 -24.43
C ASN A 139 -48.77 -8.50 -24.25
N LYS A 140 -49.70 -8.50 -23.30
CA LYS A 140 -50.92 -9.35 -23.40
C LYS A 140 -52.26 -8.64 -23.14
N THR A 141 -52.36 -7.33 -23.37
CA THR A 141 -53.64 -6.59 -23.22
C THR A 141 -53.97 -5.54 -24.29
N ALA A 142 -53.13 -5.34 -25.32
CA ALA A 142 -53.39 -4.34 -26.37
C ALA A 142 -53.97 -4.92 -27.70
N GLY A 143 -54.18 -6.23 -27.80
CA GLY A 143 -54.59 -6.91 -29.05
C GLY A 143 -56.03 -7.42 -29.12
N GLN A 144 -56.85 -7.23 -28.08
CA GLN A 144 -58.21 -7.80 -28.00
C GLN A 144 -59.37 -6.78 -27.92
N ILE A 145 -59.12 -5.48 -28.12
CA ILE A 145 -60.17 -4.44 -28.06
C ILE A 145 -60.64 -4.00 -29.48
N ALA A 146 -60.10 -4.55 -30.57
CA ALA A 146 -60.41 -4.09 -31.93
C ALA A 146 -61.46 -4.92 -32.71
N LEU A 147 -62.27 -5.78 -32.08
CA LEU A 147 -63.21 -6.65 -32.82
C LEU A 147 -64.66 -6.75 -32.30
N ASN A 148 -65.08 -6.00 -31.29
CA ASN A 148 -66.51 -5.98 -30.89
C ASN A 148 -66.98 -4.54 -30.61
N ASN A 149 -67.30 -3.81 -31.68
CA ASN A 149 -68.31 -2.75 -31.71
C ASN A 149 -68.76 -2.59 -33.18
N GLN A 150 -69.54 -3.57 -33.63
CA GLN A 150 -70.65 -3.36 -34.57
C GLN A 150 -71.90 -3.10 -33.73
#